data_AF-A0A4V1M461-F1
#
_entry.id   AF-A0A4V1M461-F1
#
_cell.length_a   1.000
_cell.length_b   1.000
_cell.length_c   1.000
_cell.angle_alpha   90.00
_cell.angle_beta   90.00
_cell.angle_gamma   90.00
#
_symmetry.space_group_name_H-M   'P 1'
#
loop_
_entity.id
_entity.type
_entity.pdbx_description
1 polymer ?
#
loop_
_entity_poly.entity_id
_entity_poly.type
_entity_poly.pdbx_seq_one_letter_code
_entity_poly.pdbx_strand_id
1 'polypeptide(L)'
;MSQANGETSLKTSKAAIAVQTGVTRTDLLSPPLSTVNIDAKFDKAVQIVGELPAEGPIKPTQDQKLLFYAHFKQATEGDVSGPAPGFMDFVGKAKYKARQAITGMSKQEAKQKYVELLEEMLNKAGDEDAKKYLAELETAGSAPAAAA
;
A
#
# COMPACT_ATOMS: atom_id res chain seq x y z
N MET A 1 -17.26 -46.57 -35.28
CA MET A 1 -15.95 -46.25 -35.87
C MET A 1 -15.68 -44.78 -35.66
N SER A 2 -14.64 -44.49 -34.89
CA SER A 2 -14.12 -43.18 -34.51
C SER A 2 -13.61 -42.39 -35.71
N GLN A 3 -13.86 -41.08 -35.72
CA GLN A 3 -12.95 -40.07 -36.29
C GLN A 3 -13.10 -38.83 -35.38
N ALA A 4 -12.14 -38.56 -34.48
CA ALA A 4 -10.86 -37.89 -34.69
C ALA A 4 -11.04 -36.37 -34.91
N ASN A 5 -11.10 -35.62 -33.81
CA ASN A 5 -10.90 -34.17 -33.81
C ASN A 5 -9.39 -33.90 -33.85
N GLY A 6 -8.90 -33.43 -34.99
CA GLY A 6 -7.57 -32.83 -35.14
C GLY A 6 -7.73 -31.31 -35.17
N GLU A 7 -7.27 -30.64 -34.12
CA GLU A 7 -7.17 -29.18 -34.09
C GLU A 7 -5.75 -28.82 -34.55
N THR A 8 -5.64 -28.15 -35.70
CA THR A 8 -4.39 -27.56 -36.17
C THR A 8 -4.66 -26.12 -36.57
N SER A 9 -4.15 -25.23 -35.71
CA SER A 9 -3.42 -23.99 -36.03
C SER A 9 -3.63 -23.41 -37.42
N LEU A 10 -4.11 -22.15 -37.49
CA LEU A 10 -3.37 -21.07 -38.14
C LEU A 10 -4.06 -19.70 -38.02
N LYS A 11 -3.22 -18.66 -38.05
CA LYS A 11 -3.43 -17.27 -38.55
C LYS A 11 -3.73 -16.19 -37.49
N THR A 12 -2.65 -15.74 -36.86
CA THR A 12 -1.93 -14.52 -37.26
C THR A 12 -2.74 -13.39 -37.92
N SER A 13 -2.83 -12.30 -37.16
CA SER A 13 -2.59 -10.89 -37.55
C SER A 13 -3.76 -9.92 -37.73
N LYS A 14 -3.44 -8.70 -37.25
CA LYS A 14 -3.86 -7.35 -37.70
C LYS A 14 -5.00 -6.78 -36.82
N ALA A 15 -4.92 -5.59 -36.22
CA ALA A 15 -4.04 -4.46 -36.47
C ALA A 15 -4.06 -3.43 -35.32
N ALA A 16 -3.09 -2.51 -35.41
CA ALA A 16 -3.18 -1.10 -35.05
C ALA A 16 -3.19 -0.71 -33.57
N ILE A 17 -2.01 -0.32 -33.09
CA ILE A 17 -1.89 0.91 -32.30
C ILE A 17 -0.91 1.83 -33.00
N ALA A 18 -1.48 2.87 -33.60
CA ALA A 18 -0.77 3.97 -34.20
C ALA A 18 -0.25 4.90 -33.12
N VAL A 19 0.96 5.39 -33.36
CA VAL A 19 1.36 6.80 -33.31
C VAL A 19 1.40 7.54 -31.96
N GLN A 20 2.49 8.30 -31.86
CA GLN A 20 2.64 9.58 -31.19
C GLN A 20 3.39 9.59 -29.87
N THR A 21 4.70 9.66 -30.07
CA THR A 21 5.63 10.52 -29.34
C THR A 21 4.99 11.78 -28.76
N GLY A 22 5.19 11.96 -27.45
CA GLY A 22 5.22 13.26 -26.79
C GLY A 22 3.87 13.79 -26.31
N VAL A 23 3.60 13.67 -25.00
CA VAL A 23 3.37 14.83 -24.12
C VAL A 23 3.75 14.40 -22.70
N THR A 24 4.79 15.02 -22.13
CA THR A 24 4.95 15.15 -20.68
C THR A 24 3.75 15.94 -20.17
N ARG A 25 2.66 15.26 -19.84
CA ARG A 25 1.58 15.89 -19.09
C ARG A 25 1.85 15.63 -17.62
N THR A 26 2.61 16.56 -17.06
CA THR A 26 2.51 17.00 -15.67
C THR A 26 1.04 17.25 -15.38
N ASP A 27 0.30 16.20 -15.05
CA ASP A 27 -1.09 16.32 -14.61
C ASP A 27 -1.06 16.88 -13.19
N LEU A 28 -1.04 18.21 -13.16
CA LEU A 28 -1.77 19.10 -12.26
C LEU A 28 -2.67 18.41 -11.22
N LEU A 29 -2.06 17.78 -10.23
CA LEU A 29 -2.62 17.69 -8.90
C LEU A 29 -1.58 18.17 -7.90
N SER A 30 -1.43 19.50 -7.79
CA SER A 30 -1.15 20.06 -6.48
C SER A 30 -2.37 19.82 -5.60
N PRO A 31 -2.18 19.27 -4.39
CA PRO A 31 -2.86 19.77 -3.22
C PRO A 31 -1.89 20.42 -2.21
N PRO A 32 -2.41 21.35 -1.39
CA PRO A 32 -1.70 22.50 -0.83
C PRO A 32 -0.81 22.16 0.37
N LEU A 33 0.45 22.61 0.36
CA LEU A 33 1.34 23.00 1.48
C LEU A 33 1.32 22.22 2.82
N SER A 34 0.68 21.05 2.89
CA SER A 34 0.58 20.15 4.05
C SER A 34 1.09 18.74 3.71
N THR A 35 1.38 18.52 2.42
CA THR A 35 1.58 17.24 1.73
C THR A 35 2.94 16.61 2.01
N VAL A 36 3.98 17.41 2.29
CA VAL A 36 5.36 16.93 2.50
C VAL A 36 5.50 16.11 3.78
N ASN A 37 4.58 16.30 4.71
CA ASN A 37 4.72 15.82 6.08
C ASN A 37 4.31 14.36 6.27
N ILE A 38 3.33 13.89 5.50
CA ILE A 38 2.83 12.52 5.67
C ILE A 38 3.76 11.48 5.06
N ASP A 39 4.50 11.83 4.02
CA ASP A 39 5.52 10.98 3.42
C ASP A 39 6.60 10.61 4.43
N ALA A 40 7.12 11.61 5.16
CA ALA A 40 8.12 11.40 6.21
C ALA A 40 7.57 10.57 7.37
N LYS A 41 6.35 10.87 7.84
CA LYS A 41 5.67 10.06 8.86
C LYS A 41 5.47 8.62 8.42
N PHE A 42 5.08 8.40 7.17
CA PHE A 42 4.86 7.07 6.61
C PHE A 42 6.15 6.27 6.52
N ASP A 43 7.23 6.85 6.00
CA ASP A 43 8.54 6.19 5.92
C ASP A 43 9.03 5.78 7.31
N LYS A 44 8.92 6.70 8.28
CA LYS A 44 9.23 6.43 9.68
C LYS A 44 8.33 5.35 10.29
N ALA A 45 7.02 5.37 10.00
CA ALA A 45 6.08 4.36 10.45
C ALA A 45 6.41 2.97 9.88
N VAL A 46 6.77 2.88 8.61
CA VAL A 46 7.20 1.63 7.97
C VAL A 46 8.48 1.11 8.64
N GLN A 47 9.44 1.99 8.95
CA GLN A 47 10.63 1.62 9.70
C GLN A 47 10.29 1.06 11.08
N ILE A 48 9.46 1.78 11.85
CA ILE A 48 9.03 1.37 13.19
C ILE A 48 8.37 -0.01 13.12
N VAL A 49 7.40 -0.22 12.22
CA VAL A 49 6.72 -1.53 12.04
C VAL A 49 7.70 -2.65 11.70
N GLY A 50 8.79 -2.35 10.99
CA GLY A 50 9.87 -3.29 10.70
C GLY A 50 10.81 -3.57 11.88
N GLU A 51 11.00 -2.59 12.76
CA GLU A 51 11.80 -2.70 13.99
C GLU A 51 11.01 -3.33 15.16
N LEU A 52 9.67 -3.37 15.09
CA LEU A 52 8.83 -3.97 16.11
C LEU A 52 9.23 -5.44 16.34
N PRO A 53 9.44 -5.87 17.60
CA PRO A 53 9.77 -7.25 17.88
C PRO A 53 8.63 -8.18 17.50
N ALA A 54 8.96 -9.39 17.03
CA ALA A 54 7.96 -10.40 16.64
C ALA A 54 7.04 -10.82 17.80
N GLU A 55 7.51 -10.61 19.03
CA GLU A 55 6.91 -10.96 20.31
C GLU A 55 7.01 -9.75 21.26
N GLY A 56 5.91 -9.39 21.93
CA GLY A 56 5.86 -8.24 22.83
C GLY A 56 4.46 -7.65 23.00
N PRO A 57 4.30 -6.62 23.84
CA PRO A 57 3.03 -5.92 24.03
C PRO A 57 2.61 -5.12 22.78
N ILE A 58 3.58 -4.71 21.95
CA ILE A 58 3.37 -3.96 20.70
C ILE A 58 3.34 -4.94 19.52
N LYS A 59 2.38 -5.87 19.51
CA LYS A 59 2.23 -6.88 18.46
C LYS A 59 1.02 -6.59 17.57
N PRO A 60 1.18 -6.42 16.25
CA PRO A 60 0.04 -6.33 15.35
C PRO A 60 -0.70 -7.67 15.27
N THR A 61 -2.02 -7.63 15.41
CA THR A 61 -2.90 -8.79 15.16
C THR A 61 -2.85 -9.19 13.68
N GLN A 62 -3.34 -10.38 13.34
CA GLN A 62 -3.34 -10.84 11.94
C GLN A 62 -4.10 -9.86 11.01
N ASP A 63 -5.24 -9.35 11.45
CA ASP A 63 -6.00 -8.33 10.71
C ASP A 63 -5.22 -7.03 10.55
N GLN A 64 -4.56 -6.57 11.62
CA GLN A 64 -3.73 -5.36 11.57
C GLN A 64 -2.57 -5.51 10.57
N LYS A 65 -1.91 -6.68 10.55
CA LYS A 65 -0.87 -6.99 9.54
C LYS A 65 -1.42 -6.93 8.11
N LEU A 66 -2.64 -7.39 7.88
CA LEU A 66 -3.29 -7.33 6.57
C LEU A 66 -3.61 -5.89 6.17
N LEU A 67 -4.05 -5.06 7.12
CA LEU A 67 -4.32 -3.63 6.90
C LEU A 67 -3.04 -2.86 6.59
N PHE A 68 -1.98 -3.02 7.39
CA PHE A 68 -0.67 -2.44 7.11
C PHE A 68 -0.18 -2.83 5.72
N TYR A 69 -0.26 -4.13 5.38
CA TYR A 69 0.12 -4.59 4.04
C TYR A 69 -0.72 -3.93 2.96
N ALA A 70 -2.05 -3.87 3.12
CA ALA A 70 -2.93 -3.27 2.11
C ALA A 70 -2.61 -1.80 1.89
N HIS A 71 -2.55 -1.00 2.97
CA HIS A 71 -2.24 0.42 2.90
C HIS A 71 -0.83 0.68 2.37
N PHE A 72 0.16 -0.11 2.76
CA PHE A 72 1.52 -0.01 2.21
C PHE A 72 1.54 -0.23 0.69
N LYS A 73 0.88 -1.28 0.20
CA LYS A 73 0.82 -1.60 -1.23
C LYS A 73 0.03 -0.53 -2.01
N GLN A 74 -1.05 0.01 -1.44
CA GLN A 74 -1.82 1.11 -2.06
C GLN A 74 -1.01 2.42 -2.08
N ALA A 75 -0.27 2.73 -1.01
CA ALA A 75 0.59 3.91 -0.94
C ALA A 75 1.76 3.88 -1.93
N THR A 76 2.29 2.69 -2.24
CA THR A 76 3.47 2.49 -3.10
C THR A 76 3.08 2.18 -4.55
N GLU A 77 2.41 1.05 -4.77
CA GLU A 77 2.02 0.54 -6.09
C GLU A 77 0.68 1.08 -6.56
N GLY A 78 -0.20 1.50 -5.66
CA GLY A 78 -1.56 1.88 -6.03
C GLY A 78 -2.51 0.68 -6.09
N ASP A 79 -3.54 0.82 -6.92
CA ASP A 79 -4.69 -0.07 -6.95
C ASP A 79 -4.31 -1.52 -7.27
N VAL A 80 -5.01 -2.44 -6.60
CA VAL A 80 -4.80 -3.87 -6.84
C VAL A 80 -5.26 -4.23 -8.25
N SER A 81 -4.35 -4.88 -8.98
CA SER A 81 -4.60 -5.38 -10.33
C SER A 81 -4.32 -6.88 -10.38
N GLY A 82 -5.09 -7.59 -11.20
CA GLY A 82 -4.93 -9.04 -11.42
C GLY A 82 -6.02 -9.89 -10.77
N PRO A 83 -6.08 -11.19 -11.13
CA PRO A 83 -7.11 -12.10 -10.66
C PRO A 83 -6.95 -12.43 -9.17
N ALA A 84 -8.07 -12.72 -8.52
CA ALA A 84 -8.05 -13.22 -7.15
C ALA A 84 -7.28 -14.55 -7.08
N PRO A 85 -6.52 -14.78 -5.99
CA PRO A 85 -5.83 -16.05 -5.78
C PRO A 85 -6.81 -17.21 -5.61
N GLY A 86 -6.33 -18.43 -5.90
CA GLY A 86 -7.15 -19.65 -5.89
C GLY A 86 -7.79 -19.94 -4.54
N PHE A 87 -8.90 -20.70 -4.55
CA PHE A 87 -9.71 -20.98 -3.35
C PHE A 87 -8.93 -21.61 -2.18
N MET A 88 -7.87 -22.36 -2.48
CA MET A 88 -7.02 -23.02 -1.49
C MET A 88 -6.00 -22.06 -0.82
N ASP A 89 -5.78 -20.86 -1.36
CA ASP A 89 -4.83 -19.88 -0.84
C ASP A 89 -5.54 -18.86 0.07
N PHE A 90 -5.86 -19.27 1.30
CA PHE A 90 -6.62 -18.44 2.24
C PHE A 90 -5.90 -17.13 2.60
N VAL A 91 -4.56 -17.17 2.74
CA VAL A 91 -3.74 -16.02 3.13
C VAL A 91 -3.65 -15.00 2.00
N GLY A 92 -3.36 -15.44 0.77
CA GLY A 92 -3.35 -14.57 -0.40
C GLY A 92 -4.74 -14.02 -0.67
N LYS A 93 -5.81 -14.83 -0.48
CA LYS A 93 -7.19 -14.34 -0.61
C LYS A 93 -7.49 -13.24 0.41
N ALA A 94 -7.04 -13.37 1.66
CA ALA A 94 -7.19 -12.34 2.67
C ALA A 94 -6.43 -11.06 2.31
N LYS A 95 -5.15 -11.18 1.87
CA LYS A 95 -4.34 -10.05 1.39
C LYS A 95 -4.99 -9.34 0.18
N TYR A 96 -5.47 -10.12 -0.77
CA TYR A 96 -6.15 -9.60 -1.97
C TYR A 96 -7.46 -8.92 -1.61
N LYS A 97 -8.26 -9.49 -0.71
CA LYS A 97 -9.49 -8.87 -0.20
C LYS A 97 -9.21 -7.55 0.53
N ALA A 98 -8.18 -7.50 1.37
CA ALA A 98 -7.78 -6.28 2.06
C ALA A 98 -7.36 -5.18 1.08
N ARG A 99 -6.60 -5.53 0.03
CA ARG A 99 -6.25 -4.58 -1.04
C ARG A 99 -7.44 -4.15 -1.91
N GLN A 100 -8.35 -5.07 -2.23
CA GLN A 100 -9.57 -4.75 -2.97
C GLN A 100 -10.49 -3.81 -2.18
N ALA A 101 -10.55 -3.97 -0.85
CA ALA A 101 -11.41 -3.15 0.01
C ALA A 101 -11.00 -1.66 0.01
N ILE A 102 -9.75 -1.35 -0.32
CA ILE A 102 -9.21 0.02 -0.37
C ILE A 102 -8.95 0.48 -1.80
N THR A 103 -9.49 -0.21 -2.81
CA THR A 103 -9.36 0.22 -4.21
C THR A 103 -10.02 1.57 -4.43
N GLY A 104 -9.38 2.46 -5.19
CA GLY A 104 -9.77 3.85 -5.39
C GLY A 104 -9.27 4.81 -4.30
N MET A 105 -8.63 4.29 -3.25
CA MET A 105 -7.98 5.13 -2.23
C MET A 105 -6.70 5.75 -2.79
N SER A 106 -6.57 7.07 -2.65
CA SER A 106 -5.36 7.79 -3.07
C SER A 106 -4.14 7.37 -2.26
N LYS A 107 -2.94 7.45 -2.86
CA LYS A 107 -1.68 7.12 -2.18
C LYS A 107 -1.51 7.88 -0.87
N GLN A 108 -1.91 9.15 -0.84
CA GLN A 108 -1.84 9.99 0.36
C GLN A 108 -2.75 9.45 1.47
N GLU A 109 -4.02 9.17 1.16
CA GLU A 109 -4.97 8.60 2.11
C GLU A 109 -4.49 7.26 2.66
N ALA A 110 -3.89 6.42 1.80
CA ALA A 110 -3.31 5.15 2.24
C ALA A 110 -2.13 5.35 3.22
N LYS A 111 -1.27 6.36 3.01
CA LYS A 111 -0.20 6.73 3.94
C LYS A 111 -0.75 7.25 5.26
N GLN A 112 -1.77 8.12 5.21
CA GLN A 112 -2.46 8.63 6.40
C GLN A 112 -3.04 7.48 7.22
N LYS A 113 -3.80 6.59 6.59
CA LYS A 113 -4.39 5.42 7.24
C LYS A 113 -3.34 4.48 7.84
N TYR A 114 -2.20 4.30 7.17
CA TYR A 114 -1.09 3.49 7.70
C TYR A 114 -0.53 4.09 9.00
N VAL A 115 -0.29 5.40 9.03
CA VAL A 115 0.22 6.11 10.22
C VAL A 115 -0.82 6.08 11.34
N GLU A 116 -2.09 6.39 11.04
CA GLU A 116 -3.19 6.34 12.01
C GLU A 116 -3.31 4.94 12.66
N LEU A 117 -3.17 3.88 11.86
CA LEU A 117 -3.25 2.51 12.34
C LEU A 117 -2.12 2.15 13.31
N LEU A 118 -0.91 2.64 13.03
CA LEU A 118 0.24 2.50 13.92
C LEU A 118 0.04 3.31 15.20
N GLU A 119 -0.43 4.55 15.09
CA GLU A 119 -0.70 5.41 16.24
C GLU A 119 -1.74 4.79 17.19
N GLU A 120 -2.84 4.27 16.64
CA GLU A 120 -3.87 3.57 17.42
C GLU A 120 -3.29 2.34 18.13
N MET A 121 -2.45 1.57 17.44
CA MET A 121 -1.79 0.40 18.01
C MET A 121 -0.85 0.76 19.15
N LEU A 122 -0.01 1.77 18.96
CA LEU A 122 0.95 2.23 19.97
C LEU A 122 0.21 2.80 21.20
N ASN A 123 -0.83 3.58 20.98
CA ASN A 123 -1.65 4.14 22.06
C ASN A 123 -2.34 3.03 22.87
N LYS A 124 -2.83 1.98 22.19
CA LYS A 124 -3.47 0.83 22.84
C LYS A 124 -2.49 -0.05 23.61
N ALA A 125 -1.24 -0.16 23.16
CA ALA A 125 -0.21 -0.93 23.86
C ALA A 125 0.16 -0.29 25.21
N GLY A 126 0.10 1.05 25.33
CA GLY A 126 0.32 1.77 26.58
C GLY A 126 1.75 1.70 27.14
N ASP A 127 2.69 1.17 26.35
CA ASP A 127 4.08 0.89 26.72
C ASP A 127 4.99 2.13 26.58
N GLU A 128 6.12 2.17 27.29
CA GLU A 128 7.10 3.26 27.18
C GLU A 128 7.74 3.30 25.79
N ASP A 129 8.02 2.13 25.22
CA ASP A 129 8.52 2.01 23.85
C ASP A 129 7.48 2.53 22.85
N ALA A 130 6.19 2.27 23.10
CA ALA A 130 5.11 2.73 22.23
C ALA A 130 5.00 4.27 22.21
N LYS A 131 5.11 4.90 23.39
CA LYS A 131 5.15 6.37 23.52
C LYS A 131 6.36 6.98 22.83
N LYS A 132 7.51 6.32 22.91
CA LYS A 132 8.72 6.75 22.21
C LYS A 132 8.50 6.76 20.70
N TYR A 133 7.95 5.69 20.13
CA TYR A 133 7.66 5.61 18.70
C TYR A 133 6.61 6.65 18.26
N LEU A 134 5.59 6.93 19.08
CA LEU A 134 4.63 8.01 18.82
C LEU A 134 5.32 9.38 18.76
N ALA A 135 6.19 9.69 19.73
CA ALA A 135 6.95 10.93 19.72
C ALA A 135 7.89 11.03 18.49
N GLU A 136 8.49 9.91 18.07
CA GLU A 136 9.28 9.86 16.83
C GLU A 136 8.42 10.12 15.57
N LEU A 137 7.18 9.64 15.52
CA LEU A 137 6.24 9.91 14.43
C LEU A 137 5.79 11.38 14.40
N GLU A 138 5.53 11.97 15.57
CA GLU A 138 5.16 13.39 15.68
C GLU A 138 6.31 14.30 15.28
N THR A 139 7.53 13.99 15.69
CA THR A 139 8.74 14.75 15.32
C THR A 139 9.09 14.62 13.84
N ALA A 140 8.96 13.42 13.24
CA ALA A 140 9.06 13.24 11.78
C ALA A 140 8.02 14.09 11.02
N GLY A 141 6.87 14.29 11.67
CA GLY A 141 5.79 15.17 11.24
C GLY A 141 5.95 16.65 11.56
N SER A 142 6.99 17.06 12.28
CA SER A 142 7.16 18.44 12.73
C SER A 142 8.49 19.02 12.28
N ALA A 143 9.22 18.32 11.40
CA ALA A 143 10.43 18.86 10.79
C ALA A 143 10.08 20.19 10.11
N PRO A 144 10.78 21.28 10.46
CA PRO A 144 10.36 22.63 10.12
C PRO A 144 10.40 22.77 8.61
N ALA A 145 9.27 23.12 8.02
CA ALA A 145 9.14 23.55 6.62
C ALA A 145 9.87 24.90 6.35
N ALA A 146 10.93 25.21 7.09
CA ALA A 146 11.66 26.46 7.03
C ALA A 146 13.14 26.23 7.38
N ALA A 147 13.94 25.81 6.40
CA ALA A 147 15.33 26.25 6.20
C ALA A 147 16.02 25.41 5.12
N ALA A 148 16.10 25.98 3.91
CA ALA A 148 17.31 26.11 3.06
C ALA A 148 16.89 26.34 1.60
#